data_AF-A0A957AAS7-F1
#
_entry.id   AF-A0A957AAS7-F1
#
_cell.length_a   1.000
_cell.length_b   1.000
_cell.length_c   1.000
_cell.angle_alpha   90.00
_cell.angle_beta   90.00
_cell.angle_gamma   90.00
#
_symmetry.space_group_name_H-M   'P 1'
#
loop_
_entity.id
_entity.type
_entity.pdbx_description
1 polymer ?
#
loop_
_entity_poly.entity_id
_entity_poly.type
_entity_poly.pdbx_seq_one_letter_code
_entity_poly.pdbx_strand_id
1 'polypeptide(L)'
;VQLSTCDLEINPISLTVVVVATDPSGVERAQLVWGSDSASMTHIGQGSYEGTVNNPGDPVPSTFQVTAFDTKGNATTRSYSWQQSGCIR
;
A
#
# COMPACT_ATOMS: atom_id res chain seq x y z
N VAL A 1 -4.51 -4.57 13.35
CA VAL A 1 -3.99 -3.46 12.52
C VAL A 1 -5.13 -2.70 11.87
N GLN A 2 -5.02 -1.38 11.76
CA GLN A 2 -5.93 -0.53 11.01
C GLN A 2 -5.16 0.16 9.88
N LEU A 3 -5.72 0.13 8.67
CA LEU A 3 -5.25 0.90 7.52
C LEU A 3 -6.15 2.13 7.36
N SER A 4 -5.64 3.33 7.03
CA SER A 4 -6.51 4.53 7.06
C SER A 4 -6.24 5.70 6.10
N THR A 5 -5.27 5.63 5.20
CA THR A 5 -5.11 6.62 4.11
C THR A 5 -4.38 5.97 2.95
N CYS A 6 -4.53 6.55 1.76
CA CYS A 6 -3.71 6.21 0.62
C CYS A 6 -3.42 7.48 -0.18
N ASP A 7 -2.15 7.78 -0.35
CA ASP A 7 -1.67 8.68 -1.39
C ASP A 7 -1.04 7.84 -2.49
N LEU A 8 -1.27 8.22 -3.75
CA LEU A 8 -0.79 7.50 -4.92
C LEU A 8 -0.18 8.47 -5.91
N GLU A 9 1.08 8.19 -6.25
CA GLU A 9 1.76 8.83 -7.36
C GLU A 9 2.00 7.79 -8.45
N ILE A 10 1.56 8.09 -9.68
CA ILE A 10 1.79 7.24 -10.85
C ILE A 10 2.62 8.02 -11.85
N ASN A 11 3.70 7.41 -12.30
CA ASN A 11 4.44 7.83 -13.48
C ASN A 11 4.56 6.64 -14.44
N PRO A 12 5.10 6.84 -15.67
CA PRO A 12 5.10 5.80 -16.70
C PRO A 12 5.87 4.51 -16.34
N ILE A 13 6.76 4.55 -15.33
CA ILE A 13 7.68 3.45 -15.01
C ILE A 13 7.56 2.99 -13.56
N SER A 14 6.88 3.73 -12.69
CA SER A 14 6.68 3.34 -11.31
C SER A 14 5.40 3.92 -10.73
N LEU A 15 4.94 3.23 -9.70
CA LEU A 15 3.77 3.56 -8.92
C LEU A 15 4.16 3.54 -7.45
N THR A 16 3.98 4.65 -6.75
CA THR A 16 4.30 4.80 -5.34
C THR A 16 3.01 5.00 -4.55
N VAL A 17 2.80 4.13 -3.56
CA VAL A 17 1.68 4.18 -2.62
C VAL A 17 2.20 4.50 -1.23
N VAL A 18 1.59 5.47 -0.58
CA VAL A 18 1.78 5.71 0.85
C VAL A 18 0.48 5.36 1.58
N VAL A 19 0.56 4.51 2.61
CA VAL A 19 -0.58 4.26 3.51
C VAL A 19 -0.22 4.53 4.95
N VAL A 20 -1.22 4.88 5.76
CA VAL A 20 -1.09 4.85 7.22
C VAL A 20 -1.58 3.50 7.74
N ALA A 21 -0.73 2.82 8.51
CA ALA A 21 -1.03 1.60 9.23
C ALA A 21 -0.75 1.81 10.74
N THR A 22 -1.75 1.56 11.58
CA THR A 22 -1.62 1.69 13.03
C THR A 22 -2.10 0.44 13.74
N ASP A 23 -1.42 0.08 14.83
CA ASP A 23 -1.82 -1.01 15.72
C ASP A 23 -1.29 -0.76 17.13
N PRO A 24 -2.07 -1.00 18.21
CA PRO A 24 -1.57 -0.86 19.58
C PRO A 24 -0.36 -1.74 19.92
N SER A 25 -0.18 -2.87 19.23
CA SER A 25 0.99 -3.75 19.37
C SER A 25 2.14 -3.39 18.40
N GLY A 26 1.97 -2.39 17.56
CA GLY A 26 2.92 -2.02 16.51
C GLY A 26 2.70 -2.81 15.22
N VAL A 27 3.16 -2.24 14.12
CA VAL A 27 3.10 -2.84 12.78
C VAL A 27 4.50 -3.37 12.43
N GLU A 28 4.60 -4.67 12.19
CA GLU A 28 5.87 -5.35 11.87
C GLU A 28 6.30 -5.07 10.42
N ARG A 29 5.36 -5.20 9.48
CA ARG A 29 5.60 -4.94 8.05
C ARG A 29 4.31 -4.63 7.31
N ALA A 30 4.43 -3.98 6.17
CA ALA A 30 3.34 -3.81 5.20
C ALA A 30 3.78 -4.26 3.80
N GLN A 31 2.85 -4.78 3.03
CA GLN A 31 3.05 -5.27 1.67
C GLN A 31 1.99 -4.69 0.75
N LEU A 32 2.44 -4.11 -0.35
CA LEU A 32 1.63 -3.67 -1.48
C LEU A 32 1.50 -4.83 -2.47
N VAL A 33 0.30 -5.07 -2.97
CA VAL A 33 0.00 -6.05 -4.01
C VAL A 33 -0.75 -5.35 -5.13
N TRP A 34 -0.25 -5.49 -6.36
CA TRP A 34 -0.75 -4.81 -7.54
C TRP A 34 -0.79 -5.77 -8.73
N GLY A 35 -1.97 -6.20 -9.14
CA GLY A 35 -2.09 -7.27 -10.15
C GLY A 35 -1.36 -8.55 -9.71
N SER A 36 -0.38 -8.99 -10.49
CA SER A 36 0.49 -10.13 -10.15
C SER A 36 1.76 -9.74 -9.37
N ASP A 37 2.02 -8.44 -9.21
CA ASP A 37 3.23 -7.93 -8.57
C ASP A 37 2.99 -7.63 -7.10
N SER A 38 4.08 -7.64 -6.32
CA SER A 38 4.04 -7.21 -4.92
C SER A 38 5.34 -6.52 -4.53
N ALA A 39 5.24 -5.58 -3.59
CA ALA A 39 6.35 -4.84 -3.05
C ALA A 39 6.26 -4.79 -1.53
N SER A 40 7.38 -4.98 -0.85
CA SER A 40 7.49 -4.63 0.57
C SER A 40 7.41 -3.12 0.73
N MET A 41 6.69 -2.66 1.74
CA MET A 41 6.60 -1.24 2.05
C MET A 41 7.59 -0.85 3.16
N THR A 42 8.20 0.32 3.03
CA THR A 42 9.15 0.89 3.99
C THR A 42 8.43 1.82 4.95
N HIS A 43 8.68 1.69 6.25
CA HIS A 43 8.16 2.63 7.24
C HIS A 43 8.88 3.99 7.10
N ILE A 44 8.13 5.05 6.81
CA ILE A 44 8.65 6.41 6.58
C ILE A 44 8.33 7.37 7.75
N GLY A 45 7.70 6.88 8.82
CA GLY A 45 7.43 7.63 10.05
C GLY A 45 5.94 7.90 10.29
N GLN A 46 5.59 8.20 11.54
CA GLN A 46 4.20 8.49 11.98
C GLN A 46 3.18 7.39 11.60
N GLY A 47 3.63 6.13 11.51
CA GLY A 47 2.78 5.00 11.08
C GLY A 47 2.52 4.97 9.57
N SER A 48 3.23 5.77 8.78
CA SER A 48 3.15 5.78 7.32
C SER A 48 4.14 4.78 6.71
N TYR A 49 3.68 4.09 5.67
CA TYR A 49 4.43 3.09 4.93
C TYR A 49 4.36 3.41 3.45
N GLU A 50 5.51 3.41 2.78
CA GLU A 50 5.65 3.68 1.36
C GLU A 50 6.06 2.41 0.60
N GLY A 51 5.36 2.10 -0.49
CA GLY A 51 5.69 0.97 -1.37
C GLY A 51 5.70 1.42 -2.82
N THR A 52 6.70 0.94 -3.57
CA THR A 52 6.83 1.23 -5.00
C THR A 52 6.75 -0.05 -5.82
N VAL A 53 5.84 -0.08 -6.79
CA VAL A 53 5.82 -1.11 -7.84
C VAL A 53 6.42 -0.49 -9.10
N ASN A 54 7.46 -1.12 -9.63
CA ASN A 54 8.08 -0.72 -10.89
C ASN A 54 7.40 -1.44 -12.05
N ASN A 55 7.27 -0.76 -13.19
CA ASN A 55 6.62 -1.25 -14.40
C ASN A 55 5.22 -1.83 -14.11
N PRO A 56 4.26 -1.01 -13.64
CA PRO A 56 2.95 -1.48 -13.16
C PRO A 56 2.02 -2.08 -14.26
N GLY A 57 2.55 -2.32 -15.46
CA GLY A 57 1.84 -2.87 -16.61
C GLY A 57 1.06 -1.83 -17.42
N ASP A 58 0.63 -2.23 -18.61
CA ASP A 58 -0.26 -1.46 -19.49
C ASP A 58 -1.42 -2.36 -19.95
N PRO A 59 -2.70 -2.04 -19.64
CA PRO A 59 -3.14 -0.90 -18.84
C PRO A 59 -2.80 -1.07 -17.36
N VAL A 60 -2.48 0.03 -16.68
CA VAL A 60 -2.25 0.04 -15.24
C VAL A 60 -3.54 -0.41 -14.52
N PRO A 61 -3.52 -1.50 -13.72
CA PRO A 61 -4.68 -1.95 -12.94
C PRO A 61 -5.29 -0.82 -12.11
N SER A 62 -6.61 -0.68 -12.07
CA SER A 62 -7.28 0.39 -11.31
C SER A 62 -7.41 0.13 -9.81
N THR A 63 -6.97 -1.04 -9.34
CA THR A 63 -7.10 -1.49 -7.96
C THR A 63 -5.82 -2.14 -7.46
N PHE A 64 -5.63 -2.06 -6.15
CA PHE A 64 -4.52 -2.69 -5.45
C PHE A 64 -4.89 -3.02 -4.01
N GLN A 65 -4.04 -3.80 -3.37
CA GLN A 65 -4.25 -4.22 -2.00
C GLN A 65 -3.04 -3.91 -1.15
N VAL A 66 -3.28 -3.53 0.09
CA VAL A 66 -2.23 -3.44 1.11
C VAL A 66 -2.56 -4.39 2.24
N THR A 67 -1.59 -5.22 2.59
CA THR A 67 -1.66 -6.09 3.77
C THR A 67 -0.64 -5.62 4.79
N ALA A 68 -1.09 -5.30 6.00
CA ALA A 68 -0.23 -4.96 7.12
C ALA A 68 -0.28 -6.04 8.19
N PHE A 69 0.88 -6.38 8.73
CA PHE A 69 1.07 -7.42 9.74
C PHE A 69 1.49 -6.74 11.05
N ASP A 70 0.86 -7.10 12.17
CA ASP A 70 1.30 -6.66 13.50
C ASP A 70 2.40 -7.56 14.07
N THR A 71 3.01 -7.11 15.17
CA THR A 71 4.06 -7.85 15.90
C THR A 71 3.54 -9.11 16.60
N LYS A 72 2.22 -9.34 16.62
CA LYS A 72 1.58 -10.54 17.18
C LYS A 72 1.23 -11.56 16.09
N GLY A 73 1.53 -11.26 14.83
CA GLY A 73 1.26 -12.13 13.69
C GLY A 73 -0.15 -12.00 13.10
N ASN A 74 -0.96 -11.03 13.53
CA ASN A 74 -2.25 -10.77 12.87
C ASN A 74 -2.03 -9.94 11.61
N ALA A 75 -2.84 -10.21 10.58
CA ALA A 75 -2.81 -9.48 9.32
C ALA A 75 -4.13 -8.73 9.08
N THR A 76 -4.04 -7.59 8.41
CA THR A 76 -5.22 -6.86 7.90
C THR A 76 -4.94 -6.45 6.47
N THR A 77 -5.81 -6.89 5.56
CA THR A 77 -5.76 -6.55 4.15
C THR A 77 -6.85 -5.54 3.82
N ARG A 78 -6.52 -4.55 3.01
CA ARG A 78 -7.49 -3.62 2.43
C ARG A 78 -7.24 -3.42 0.95
N SER A 79 -8.31 -3.43 0.18
CA SER A 79 -8.30 -3.02 -1.22
C SER A 79 -8.53 -1.51 -1.34
N TYR A 80 -7.86 -0.91 -2.30
CA TYR A 80 -8.01 0.47 -2.71
C TYR A 80 -8.24 0.50 -4.22
N SER A 81 -9.00 1.48 -4.66
CA SER A 81 -9.10 1.84 -6.07
C SER A 81 -8.47 3.20 -6.27
N TRP A 82 -8.01 3.50 -7.47
CA TRP A 82 -7.56 4.84 -7.81
C TRP A 82 -8.24 5.33 -9.07
N GLN A 83 -8.38 6.63 -9.13
CA GLN A 83 -8.66 7.37 -10.35
C GLN A 83 -7.46 8.32 -10.57
N GLN A 84 -7.30 8.90 -11.77
CA GLN A 84 -6.21 9.86 -12.05
C GLN A 84 -6.12 11.04 -11.05
N SER A 85 -7.14 11.21 -10.20
CA SER A 85 -7.24 12.22 -9.15
C SER A 85 -6.85 11.76 -7.73
N GLY A 86 -6.39 10.51 -7.52
CA GLY A 86 -5.95 9.97 -6.22
C GLY A 86 -6.59 8.62 -5.80
N CYS A 87 -6.25 8.13 -4.61
CA CYS A 87 -6.83 6.89 -4.06
C CYS A 87 -8.24 7.11 -3.51
N ILE A 88 -9.11 6.13 -3.69
CA ILE A 88 -10.45 6.06 -3.15
C ILE A 88 -10.57 4.77 -2.33
N ARG A 89 -11.21 4.87 -1.17
CA ARG A 89 -11.39 3.79 -0.20
C ARG A 89 -12.74 3.11 -0.34
#